data_AF-C0XK06-F1
#
_entry.id   AF-C0XK06-F1
#
_cell.length_a   1.000
_cell.length_b   1.000
_cell.length_c   1.000
_cell.angle_alpha   90.00
_cell.angle_beta   90.00
_cell.angle_gamma   90.00
#
_symmetry.space_group_name_H-M   'P 1'
#
loop_
_entity.id
_entity.type
_entity.pdbx_description
1 polymer ?
#
loop_
_entity_poly.entity_id
_entity_poly.type
_entity_poly.pdbx_seq_one_letter_code
_entity_poly.pdbx_strand_id
1 'polypeptide(L)'
;MKKMFGLGFAAVLLTLGLAGCGRPSLSVNHHQLQPDGLGAVIKGQSRHQTIDYRIDNGKKRTEKTHNGSFALTIPSKATNQKVVLSADNTHQTVKIEKADPLITYSSLQSTYNQAITATALSKADQKKAMVLQKQGAKLKQQQQAIEKAVAAAKKKLAAGDASAAGDLKTQAAKGNALKAQAANLQATSTEVTKAMKKAKNRVKDQLLPTQSPNGIHNLIETKDVTIRTNTDQNQVVGIALMVPVSAMKNKTDAKKLMKDFKKQTKSSKTSKTTNKALRSNGVDFRIGYSTTTLYIYITKQ
;
A
#
# COMPACT_ATOMS: atom_id res chain seq x y z
N MET A 1 49.07 63.02 15.64
CA MET A 1 49.83 63.00 16.90
C MET A 1 48.90 63.37 18.05
N LYS A 2 48.87 62.55 19.12
CA LYS A 2 48.43 62.87 20.50
C LYS A 2 46.91 63.16 20.66
N LYS A 3 46.12 62.56 21.56
CA LYS A 3 46.38 61.88 22.86
C LYS A 3 45.30 60.82 23.17
N MET A 4 45.72 59.85 23.98
CA MET A 4 44.91 58.86 24.69
C MET A 4 44.22 59.43 25.95
N PHE A 5 43.33 58.59 26.50
CA PHE A 5 42.84 58.46 27.87
C PHE A 5 41.49 59.09 28.24
N GLY A 6 40.62 58.22 28.77
CA GLY A 6 39.39 58.58 29.46
C GLY A 6 38.51 57.36 29.76
N LEU A 7 38.98 56.46 30.63
CA LEU A 7 38.12 55.48 31.30
C LEU A 7 37.09 56.25 32.16
N GLY A 8 35.80 56.03 31.94
CA GLY A 8 34.73 56.61 32.73
C GLY A 8 33.58 55.63 32.87
N PHE A 9 33.49 55.01 34.05
CA PHE A 9 32.38 54.19 34.50
C PHE A 9 31.07 55.00 34.43
N ALA A 10 30.12 54.56 33.60
CA ALA A 10 28.75 55.06 33.63
C ALA A 10 27.79 53.87 33.79
N ALA A 11 27.16 53.87 34.95
CA ALA A 11 25.95 53.20 35.40
C ALA A 11 25.19 52.31 34.40
N VAL A 12 24.99 51.06 34.85
CA VAL A 12 23.79 50.23 34.74
C VAL A 12 22.64 50.87 33.95
N LEU A 13 22.41 50.37 32.74
CA LEU A 13 21.08 50.22 32.16
C LEU A 13 21.02 48.85 31.49
N LEU A 14 20.77 47.86 32.35
CA LEU A 14 20.29 46.53 32.02
C LEU A 14 18.84 46.70 31.54
N THR A 15 18.64 47.28 30.36
CA THR A 15 17.33 47.22 29.68
C THR A 15 17.27 45.90 28.95
N LEU A 16 16.33 45.08 29.42
CA LEU A 16 15.92 43.83 28.82
C LEU A 16 15.62 44.03 27.33
N GLY A 17 16.60 43.73 26.49
CA GLY A 17 16.38 43.24 25.13
C GLY A 17 15.90 41.79 25.10
N LEU A 18 15.16 41.34 26.13
CA LEU A 18 14.27 40.19 26.02
C LEU A 18 12.93 40.66 25.44
N ALA A 19 12.99 41.38 24.31
CA ALA A 19 11.83 41.49 23.43
C ALA A 19 11.58 40.07 22.92
N GLY A 20 10.57 39.42 23.50
CA GLY A 20 10.33 38.00 23.35
C GLY A 20 10.39 37.55 21.90
N CYS A 21 11.06 36.43 21.67
CA CYS A 21 10.91 35.62 20.47
C CYS A 21 9.43 35.21 20.35
N GLY A 22 8.60 36.11 19.82
CA GLY A 22 7.20 35.88 19.55
C GLY A 22 7.08 34.74 18.55
N ARG A 23 6.18 33.79 18.82
CA ARG A 23 5.89 32.71 17.87
C ARG A 23 5.48 33.33 16.53
N PRO A 24 5.97 32.78 15.39
CA PRO A 24 5.71 33.37 14.08
C PRO A 24 4.20 33.38 13.79
N SER A 25 3.74 34.33 12.96
CA SER A 25 2.35 34.37 12.48
C SER A 25 1.99 33.05 11.80
N LEU A 26 2.81 32.60 10.85
CA LEU A 26 2.76 31.28 10.24
C LEU A 26 4.12 30.94 9.62
N SER A 27 4.64 29.77 9.94
CA SER A 27 5.89 29.24 9.37
C SER A 27 5.79 27.73 9.16
N VAL A 28 6.57 27.22 8.21
CA VAL A 28 6.74 25.79 7.95
C VAL A 28 8.22 25.43 8.04
N ASN A 29 8.52 24.22 8.51
CA ASN A 29 9.91 23.78 8.67
C ASN A 29 10.59 23.50 7.32
N HIS A 30 9.81 23.09 6.32
CA HIS A 30 10.28 22.77 4.98
C HIS A 30 9.25 23.17 3.93
N HIS A 31 9.72 23.74 2.82
CA HIS A 31 8.89 24.14 1.67
C HIS A 31 8.80 23.07 0.58
N GLN A 32 9.59 22.02 0.69
CA GLN A 32 9.57 20.88 -0.22
C GLN A 32 9.72 19.61 0.60
N LEU A 33 8.83 18.65 0.38
CA LEU A 33 8.81 17.39 1.10
C LEU A 33 8.65 16.23 0.13
N GLN A 34 9.43 15.18 0.36
CA GLN A 34 9.17 13.89 -0.23
C GLN A 34 8.22 13.10 0.68
N PRO A 35 7.23 12.39 0.12
CA PRO A 35 6.43 11.43 0.86
C PRO A 35 7.26 10.43 1.68
N ASP A 36 6.75 10.07 2.85
CA ASP A 36 7.31 9.03 3.72
C ASP A 36 6.18 8.12 4.22
N GLY A 37 6.24 6.84 3.84
CA GLY A 37 5.16 5.90 4.09
C GLY A 37 3.90 6.23 3.27
N LEU A 38 2.79 6.58 3.92
CA LEU A 38 1.51 6.83 3.24
C LEU A 38 1.26 8.30 2.85
N GLY A 39 2.09 9.23 3.33
CA GLY A 39 1.85 10.66 3.19
C GLY A 39 3.11 11.49 3.40
N ALA A 40 2.97 12.81 3.33
CA ALA A 40 3.98 13.74 3.78
C ALA A 40 3.47 14.52 5.01
N VAL A 41 4.34 14.73 6.01
CA VAL A 41 3.98 15.48 7.22
C VAL A 41 4.57 16.89 7.14
N ILE A 42 3.72 17.89 6.97
CA ILE A 42 4.10 19.30 7.07
C ILE A 42 4.07 19.70 8.53
N LYS A 43 5.23 20.10 9.07
CA LYS A 43 5.34 20.64 10.44
C LYS A 43 5.62 22.14 10.37
N GLY A 44 5.07 22.88 11.32
CA GLY A 44 5.28 24.31 11.40
C GLY A 44 4.79 24.92 12.71
N GLN A 45 4.86 26.23 12.77
CA GLN A 45 4.45 27.03 13.92
C GLN A 45 3.53 28.18 13.51
N SER A 46 2.60 28.52 14.39
CA SER A 46 1.72 29.68 14.24
C SER A 46 1.30 30.18 15.62
N ARG A 47 1.21 31.51 15.78
CA ARG A 47 0.63 32.14 16.97
C ARG A 47 -0.90 31.99 17.06
N HIS A 48 -1.56 31.64 15.96
CA HIS A 48 -3.01 31.46 15.88
C HIS A 48 -3.40 30.08 16.43
N GLN A 49 -4.61 29.96 16.98
CA GLN A 49 -5.14 28.68 17.48
C GLN A 49 -5.50 27.70 16.36
N THR A 50 -5.66 28.21 15.14
CA THR A 50 -5.94 27.44 13.94
C THR A 50 -5.14 27.97 12.77
N ILE A 51 -4.89 27.09 11.82
CA ILE A 51 -4.40 27.43 10.49
C ILE A 51 -5.35 26.85 9.46
N ASP A 52 -5.45 27.50 8.32
CA ASP A 52 -6.17 26.96 7.19
C ASP A 52 -5.18 26.41 6.17
N TYR A 53 -5.60 25.39 5.43
CA TYR A 53 -4.82 24.83 4.34
C TYR A 53 -5.69 24.38 3.17
N ARG A 54 -5.09 24.38 1.99
CA ARG A 54 -5.68 23.88 0.74
C ARG A 54 -4.65 23.05 0.00
N ILE A 55 -5.04 21.88 -0.45
CA ILE A 55 -4.22 21.02 -1.32
C ILE A 55 -4.68 21.26 -2.75
N ASP A 56 -3.76 21.69 -3.61
CA ASP A 56 -4.00 22.06 -4.99
C ASP A 56 -5.18 23.04 -5.12
N ASN A 57 -6.15 22.73 -5.98
CA ASN A 57 -7.40 23.47 -6.13
C ASN A 57 -8.55 22.88 -5.30
N GLY A 58 -8.25 22.10 -4.27
CA GLY A 58 -9.24 21.48 -3.39
C GLY A 58 -9.96 22.45 -2.47
N LYS A 59 -10.81 21.91 -1.61
CA LYS A 59 -11.52 22.68 -0.58
C LYS A 59 -10.56 23.14 0.52
N LYS A 60 -10.78 24.35 1.02
CA LYS A 60 -10.11 24.86 2.22
C LYS A 60 -10.47 24.00 3.44
N ARG A 61 -9.50 23.70 4.28
CA ARG A 61 -9.64 22.95 5.53
C ARG A 61 -8.93 23.68 6.66
N THR A 62 -9.32 23.40 7.89
CA THR A 62 -8.77 24.05 9.09
C THR A 62 -8.15 23.00 9.99
N GLU A 63 -6.97 23.31 10.55
CA GLU A 63 -6.24 22.48 11.51
C GLU A 63 -5.98 23.28 12.78
N LYS A 64 -6.08 22.63 13.95
CA LYS A 64 -5.79 23.27 15.23
C LYS A 64 -4.28 23.29 15.49
N THR A 65 -3.79 24.38 16.05
CA THR A 65 -2.45 24.43 16.61
C THR A 65 -2.49 23.96 18.06
N HIS A 66 -1.43 23.28 18.47
CA HIS A 66 -1.23 22.81 19.83
C HIS A 66 0.02 23.50 20.38
N ASN A 67 -0.19 24.43 21.32
CA ASN A 67 0.87 25.29 21.88
C ASN A 67 1.66 26.04 20.79
N GLY A 68 0.96 26.48 19.75
CA GLY A 68 1.51 27.20 18.61
C GLY A 68 2.30 26.35 17.61
N SER A 69 2.22 25.02 17.70
CA SER A 69 2.78 24.09 16.71
C SER A 69 1.67 23.32 15.99
N PHE A 70 1.90 22.92 14.74
CA PHE A 70 0.98 22.06 13.99
C PHE A 70 1.73 21.00 13.19
N ALA A 71 1.02 19.93 12.86
CA ALA A 71 1.50 18.87 11.96
C ALA A 71 0.35 18.40 11.06
N LEU A 72 0.47 18.61 9.75
CA LEU A 72 -0.52 18.21 8.75
C LEU A 72 -0.03 16.96 8.03
N THR A 73 -0.84 15.90 8.03
CA THR A 73 -0.56 14.73 7.18
C THR A 73 -1.29 14.88 5.85
N ILE A 74 -0.52 15.00 4.78
CA ILE A 74 -1.02 15.13 3.41
C ILE A 74 -0.89 13.76 2.74
N PRO A 75 -2.00 13.12 2.30
CA PRO A 75 -1.92 11.91 1.50
C PRO A 75 -1.08 12.15 0.24
N SER A 76 -0.10 11.28 0.03
CA SER A 76 0.71 11.29 -1.20
C SER A 76 -0.16 11.02 -2.42
N LYS A 77 0.24 11.57 -3.57
CA LYS A 77 -0.37 11.27 -4.87
C LYS A 77 0.67 10.84 -5.88
N ALA A 78 0.20 10.29 -7.00
CA ALA A 78 1.06 9.99 -8.15
C ALA A 78 1.51 11.25 -8.90
N THR A 79 1.03 12.41 -8.47
CA THR A 79 1.36 13.73 -9.00
C THR A 79 1.91 14.64 -7.89
N ASN A 80 2.70 15.64 -8.28
CA ASN A 80 3.17 16.66 -7.34
C ASN A 80 1.98 17.45 -6.80
N GLN A 81 2.00 17.76 -5.51
CA GLN A 81 0.93 18.52 -4.85
C GLN A 81 1.48 19.85 -4.34
N LYS A 82 0.62 20.87 -4.38
CA LYS A 82 0.90 22.19 -3.79
C LYS A 82 -0.03 22.39 -2.60
N VAL A 83 0.55 22.53 -1.41
CA VAL A 83 -0.21 22.84 -0.20
C VAL A 83 0.00 24.31 0.14
N VAL A 84 -1.09 25.07 0.15
CA VAL A 84 -1.09 26.48 0.58
C VAL A 84 -1.68 26.53 1.97
N LEU A 85 -0.89 27.00 2.94
CA LEU A 85 -1.30 27.25 4.31
C LEU A 85 -1.54 28.76 4.48
N SER A 86 -2.53 29.12 5.29
CA SER A 86 -2.84 30.51 5.62
C SER A 86 -3.26 30.68 7.07
N ALA A 87 -2.80 31.77 7.68
CA ALA A 87 -3.29 32.30 8.95
C ALA A 87 -3.32 33.83 8.83
N ASP A 88 -4.50 34.42 8.98
CA ASP A 88 -4.80 35.80 8.59
C ASP A 88 -4.30 36.13 7.16
N ASN A 89 -3.50 37.18 7.01
CA ASN A 89 -2.90 37.61 5.73
C ASN A 89 -1.57 36.92 5.42
N THR A 90 -1.12 35.98 6.26
CA THR A 90 0.15 35.28 6.06
C THR A 90 -0.07 33.97 5.33
N HIS A 91 0.69 33.73 4.25
CA HIS A 91 0.62 32.51 3.46
C HIS A 91 1.95 31.77 3.44
N GLN A 92 1.89 30.44 3.45
CA GLN A 92 3.04 29.57 3.23
C GLN A 92 2.68 28.53 2.16
N THR A 93 3.63 28.23 1.27
CA THR A 93 3.43 27.19 0.25
C THR A 93 4.45 26.07 0.47
N VAL A 94 3.96 24.84 0.45
CA VAL A 94 4.77 23.62 0.54
C VAL A 94 4.48 22.75 -0.67
N LYS A 95 5.53 22.35 -1.40
CA LYS A 95 5.47 21.36 -2.46
C LYS A 95 5.64 19.96 -1.86
N ILE A 96 4.73 19.06 -2.19
CA ILE A 96 4.88 17.63 -1.91
C ILE A 96 5.22 16.95 -3.24
N GLU A 97 6.35 16.26 -3.30
CA GLU A 97 6.72 15.48 -4.48
C GLU A 97 5.76 14.30 -4.69
N LYS A 98 5.60 13.87 -5.94
CA LYS A 98 4.85 12.66 -6.28
C LYS A 98 5.45 11.42 -5.61
N ALA A 99 4.59 10.46 -5.32
CA ALA A 99 4.98 9.09 -4.98
C ALA A 99 4.74 8.19 -6.19
N ASP A 100 5.72 7.34 -6.52
CA ASP A 100 5.53 6.41 -7.62
C ASP A 100 4.55 5.29 -7.22
N PRO A 101 3.62 4.89 -8.11
CA PRO A 101 2.68 3.81 -7.84
C PRO A 101 3.37 2.46 -7.63
N LEU A 102 2.88 1.68 -6.65
CA LEU A 102 3.28 0.29 -6.45
C LEU A 102 2.64 -0.63 -7.48
N ILE A 103 1.31 -0.53 -7.60
CA ILE A 103 0.45 -1.41 -8.40
C ILE A 103 -0.93 -0.74 -8.55
N THR A 104 -1.77 -1.25 -9.45
CA THR A 104 -3.19 -0.90 -9.46
C THR A 104 -3.93 -1.56 -8.30
N TYR A 105 -4.92 -0.86 -7.74
CA TYR A 105 -5.75 -1.39 -6.67
C TYR A 105 -6.49 -2.64 -7.12
N SER A 106 -7.03 -2.68 -8.34
CA SER A 106 -7.70 -3.87 -8.88
C SER A 106 -6.79 -5.11 -8.89
N SER A 107 -5.51 -4.95 -9.23
CA SER A 107 -4.57 -6.07 -9.23
C SER A 107 -4.18 -6.49 -7.81
N LEU A 108 -3.92 -5.53 -6.91
CA LEU A 108 -3.68 -5.83 -5.49
C LEU A 108 -4.86 -6.60 -4.89
N GLN A 109 -6.07 -6.08 -5.09
CA GLN A 109 -7.31 -6.62 -4.56
C GLN A 109 -7.58 -8.04 -5.06
N SER A 110 -7.45 -8.27 -6.36
CA SER A 110 -7.63 -9.61 -6.95
C SER A 110 -6.65 -10.62 -6.37
N THR A 111 -5.34 -10.33 -6.43
CA THR A 111 -4.30 -11.25 -5.95
C THR A 111 -4.41 -11.54 -4.46
N TYR A 112 -4.58 -10.49 -3.65
CA TYR A 112 -4.71 -10.62 -2.20
C TYR A 112 -5.99 -11.40 -1.83
N ASN A 113 -7.16 -11.02 -2.37
CA ASN A 113 -8.41 -11.69 -2.04
C ASN A 113 -8.44 -13.14 -2.50
N GLN A 114 -7.86 -13.44 -3.65
CA GLN A 114 -7.71 -14.81 -4.14
C GLN A 114 -6.82 -15.63 -3.21
N ALA A 115 -5.68 -15.09 -2.77
CA ALA A 115 -4.77 -15.76 -1.85
C ALA A 115 -5.45 -16.07 -0.51
N ILE A 116 -6.09 -15.07 0.12
CA ILE A 116 -6.79 -15.23 1.40
C ILE A 116 -7.96 -16.21 1.28
N THR A 117 -8.71 -16.18 0.18
CA THR A 117 -9.82 -17.12 -0.05
C THR A 117 -9.31 -18.54 -0.27
N ALA A 118 -8.23 -18.71 -1.05
CA ALA A 118 -7.66 -20.02 -1.35
C ALA A 118 -7.04 -20.69 -0.12
N THR A 119 -6.34 -19.93 0.73
CA THR A 119 -5.77 -20.47 1.98
C THR A 119 -6.84 -20.84 3.00
N ALA A 120 -8.03 -20.23 2.91
CA ALA A 120 -9.17 -20.59 3.74
C ALA A 120 -9.88 -21.88 3.31
N LEU A 121 -9.63 -22.43 2.12
CA LEU A 121 -10.17 -23.73 1.70
C LEU A 121 -9.72 -24.86 2.64
N SER A 122 -10.57 -25.87 2.80
CA SER A 122 -10.17 -27.11 3.47
C SER A 122 -9.04 -27.81 2.69
N LYS A 123 -8.22 -28.64 3.36
CA LYS A 123 -7.16 -29.41 2.67
C LYS A 123 -7.72 -30.29 1.54
N ALA A 124 -8.92 -30.85 1.74
CA ALA A 124 -9.62 -31.63 0.73
C ALA A 124 -9.99 -30.77 -0.49
N ASP A 125 -10.58 -29.60 -0.27
CA ASP A 125 -10.96 -28.69 -1.36
C ASP A 125 -9.74 -28.09 -2.07
N GLN A 126 -8.66 -27.81 -1.34
CA GLN A 126 -7.37 -27.42 -1.94
C GLN A 126 -6.86 -28.51 -2.89
N LYS A 127 -6.95 -29.79 -2.47
CA LYS A 127 -6.57 -30.92 -3.33
C LYS A 127 -7.45 -31.01 -4.57
N LYS A 128 -8.78 -30.86 -4.43
CA LYS A 128 -9.71 -30.82 -5.57
C LYS A 128 -9.39 -29.67 -6.53
N ALA A 129 -9.10 -28.48 -6.02
CA ALA A 129 -8.70 -27.33 -6.82
C ALA A 129 -7.39 -27.57 -7.59
N MET A 130 -6.38 -28.19 -6.96
CA MET A 130 -5.14 -28.57 -7.63
C MET A 130 -5.36 -29.62 -8.73
N VAL A 131 -6.20 -30.63 -8.47
CA VAL A 131 -6.56 -31.65 -9.47
C VAL A 131 -7.26 -31.00 -10.66
N LEU A 132 -8.25 -30.14 -10.40
CA LEU A 132 -8.98 -29.39 -11.41
C LEU A 132 -8.03 -28.56 -12.29
N GLN A 133 -7.07 -27.86 -11.69
CA GLN A 133 -6.09 -27.06 -12.43
C GLN A 133 -5.20 -27.93 -13.33
N LYS A 134 -4.62 -29.01 -12.79
CA LYS A 134 -3.72 -29.91 -13.53
C LYS A 134 -4.45 -30.64 -14.66
N GLN A 135 -5.62 -31.19 -14.38
CA GLN A 135 -6.40 -31.92 -15.37
C GLN A 135 -7.01 -30.99 -16.42
N GLY A 136 -7.43 -29.78 -16.05
CA GLY A 136 -7.88 -28.77 -17.02
C GLY A 136 -6.78 -28.35 -18.00
N ALA A 137 -5.54 -28.16 -17.52
CA ALA A 137 -4.39 -27.89 -18.39
C ALA A 137 -4.10 -29.06 -19.33
N LYS A 138 -4.11 -30.30 -18.82
CA LYS A 138 -3.92 -31.51 -19.64
C LYS A 138 -5.02 -31.68 -20.67
N LEU A 139 -6.28 -31.43 -20.32
CA LEU A 139 -7.42 -31.51 -21.22
C LEU A 139 -7.29 -30.49 -22.35
N LYS A 140 -6.88 -29.25 -22.04
CA LYS A 140 -6.60 -28.22 -23.06
C LYS A 140 -5.49 -28.63 -24.02
N GLN A 141 -4.42 -29.23 -23.52
CA GLN A 141 -3.33 -29.76 -24.37
C GLN A 141 -3.80 -30.91 -25.25
N GLN A 142 -4.59 -31.86 -24.71
CA GLN A 142 -5.15 -32.97 -25.48
C GLN A 142 -6.13 -32.49 -26.55
N GLN A 143 -6.96 -31.49 -26.24
CA GLN A 143 -7.85 -30.84 -27.20
C GLN A 143 -7.06 -30.27 -28.38
N GLN A 144 -6.03 -29.47 -28.09
CA GLN A 144 -5.18 -28.88 -29.13
C GLN A 144 -4.45 -29.94 -29.98
N ALA A 145 -4.03 -31.05 -29.37
CA ALA A 145 -3.40 -32.16 -30.09
C ALA A 145 -4.39 -32.87 -31.03
N ILE A 146 -5.62 -33.11 -30.58
CA ILE A 146 -6.68 -33.70 -31.40
C ILE A 146 -7.05 -32.76 -32.55
N GLU A 147 -7.22 -31.46 -32.29
CA GLU A 147 -7.53 -30.46 -33.32
C GLU A 147 -6.46 -30.42 -34.42
N LYS A 148 -5.17 -30.42 -34.04
CA LYS A 148 -4.05 -30.50 -35.00
C LYS A 148 -4.06 -31.81 -35.79
N ALA A 149 -4.29 -32.95 -35.12
CA ALA A 149 -4.31 -34.26 -35.78
C ALA A 149 -5.47 -34.39 -36.76
N VAL A 150 -6.66 -33.88 -36.41
CA VAL A 150 -7.83 -33.85 -37.30
C VAL A 150 -7.56 -32.97 -38.52
N ALA A 151 -6.95 -31.80 -38.34
CA ALA A 151 -6.58 -30.93 -39.46
C ALA A 151 -5.59 -31.61 -40.42
N ALA A 152 -4.57 -32.30 -39.87
CA ALA A 152 -3.60 -33.05 -40.67
C ALA A 152 -4.26 -34.22 -41.43
N ALA A 153 -5.11 -35.00 -40.77
CA ALA A 153 -5.81 -36.13 -41.39
C ALA A 153 -6.77 -35.66 -42.51
N LYS A 154 -7.49 -34.55 -42.31
CA LYS A 154 -8.33 -33.94 -43.37
C LYS A 154 -7.50 -33.54 -44.60
N LYS A 155 -6.30 -32.97 -44.40
CA LYS A 155 -5.41 -32.62 -45.50
C LYS A 155 -4.93 -33.85 -46.28
N LYS A 156 -4.57 -34.93 -45.58
CA LYS A 156 -4.18 -36.20 -46.22
C LYS A 156 -5.34 -36.83 -47.02
N LEU A 157 -6.54 -36.82 -46.44
CA LEU A 157 -7.72 -37.34 -47.12
C LEU A 157 -8.02 -36.56 -48.41
N ALA A 158 -7.90 -35.23 -48.38
CA ALA A 158 -8.03 -34.39 -49.56
C ALA A 158 -6.96 -34.66 -50.63
N ALA A 159 -5.80 -35.21 -50.24
CA ALA A 159 -4.74 -35.64 -51.14
C ALA A 159 -4.91 -37.09 -51.64
N GLY A 160 -6.04 -37.76 -51.35
CA GLY A 160 -6.36 -39.11 -51.83
C GLY A 160 -5.85 -40.25 -50.94
N ASP A 161 -5.29 -39.96 -49.77
CA ASP A 161 -4.83 -41.00 -48.83
C ASP A 161 -6.00 -41.61 -48.06
N ALA A 162 -6.47 -42.77 -48.53
CA ALA A 162 -7.58 -43.52 -47.92
C ALA A 162 -7.30 -43.98 -46.48
N SER A 163 -6.03 -44.09 -46.06
CA SER A 163 -5.67 -44.46 -44.69
C SER A 163 -6.06 -43.39 -43.65
N ALA A 164 -6.20 -42.14 -44.10
CA ALA A 164 -6.60 -41.00 -43.26
C ALA A 164 -8.03 -41.12 -42.68
N ALA A 165 -8.90 -41.95 -43.28
CA ALA A 165 -10.22 -42.23 -42.74
C ALA A 165 -10.15 -42.98 -41.38
N GLY A 166 -9.18 -43.89 -41.24
CA GLY A 166 -8.91 -44.59 -39.98
C GLY A 166 -8.39 -43.65 -38.89
N ASP A 167 -7.51 -42.71 -39.26
CA ASP A 167 -7.00 -41.67 -38.36
C ASP A 167 -8.13 -40.78 -37.83
N LEU A 168 -9.04 -40.34 -38.70
CA LEU A 168 -10.21 -39.53 -38.29
C LEU A 168 -11.11 -40.28 -37.31
N LYS A 169 -11.36 -41.58 -37.53
CA LYS A 169 -12.15 -42.40 -36.61
C LYS A 169 -11.47 -42.53 -35.24
N THR A 170 -10.16 -42.73 -35.21
CA THR A 170 -9.36 -42.74 -33.97
C THR A 170 -9.44 -41.40 -33.23
N GLN A 171 -9.33 -40.27 -33.94
CA GLN A 171 -9.44 -38.95 -33.31
C GLN A 171 -10.85 -38.67 -32.79
N ALA A 172 -11.89 -39.13 -33.49
CA ALA A 172 -13.28 -39.02 -33.01
C ALA A 172 -13.50 -39.78 -31.70
N ALA A 173 -12.94 -40.99 -31.56
CA ALA A 173 -12.97 -41.75 -30.32
C ALA A 173 -12.24 -41.01 -29.17
N LYS A 174 -11.04 -40.46 -29.43
CA LYS A 174 -10.31 -39.62 -28.47
C LYS A 174 -11.11 -38.38 -28.07
N GLY A 175 -11.80 -37.75 -29.03
CA GLY A 175 -12.68 -36.61 -28.78
C GLY A 175 -13.86 -36.95 -27.86
N ASN A 176 -14.48 -38.12 -28.05
CA ASN A 176 -15.55 -38.60 -27.16
C ASN A 176 -15.03 -38.90 -25.74
N ALA A 177 -13.86 -39.51 -25.61
CA ALA A 177 -13.22 -39.72 -24.31
C ALA A 177 -12.88 -38.38 -23.62
N LEU A 178 -12.44 -37.38 -24.38
CA LEU A 178 -12.17 -36.03 -23.87
C LEU A 178 -13.44 -35.37 -23.34
N LYS A 179 -14.59 -35.54 -24.02
CA LYS A 179 -15.89 -35.04 -23.54
C LYS A 179 -16.28 -35.67 -22.19
N ALA A 180 -16.05 -36.97 -22.01
CA ALA A 180 -16.31 -37.63 -20.72
C ALA A 180 -15.40 -37.09 -19.59
N GLN A 181 -14.12 -36.86 -19.89
CA GLN A 181 -13.20 -36.22 -18.94
C GLN A 181 -13.62 -34.79 -18.60
N ALA A 182 -14.11 -34.03 -19.58
CA ALA A 182 -14.63 -32.69 -19.37
C ALA A 182 -15.85 -32.67 -18.44
N ALA A 183 -16.77 -33.65 -18.57
CA ALA A 183 -17.93 -33.77 -17.69
C ALA A 183 -17.53 -34.01 -16.22
N ASN A 184 -16.57 -34.90 -15.97
CA ASN A 184 -16.03 -35.14 -14.62
C ASN A 184 -15.32 -33.90 -14.03
N LEU A 185 -14.61 -33.16 -14.89
CA LEU A 185 -13.99 -31.89 -14.50
C LEU A 185 -15.02 -30.81 -14.17
N GLN A 186 -16.13 -30.76 -14.89
CA GLN A 186 -17.21 -29.81 -14.65
C GLN A 186 -17.89 -30.06 -13.29
N ALA A 187 -18.12 -31.32 -12.92
CA ALA A 187 -18.61 -31.69 -11.59
C ALA A 187 -17.64 -31.22 -10.50
N THR A 188 -16.35 -31.54 -10.65
CA THR A 188 -15.30 -31.10 -9.71
C THR A 188 -15.20 -29.57 -9.61
N SER A 189 -15.33 -28.87 -10.74
CA SER A 189 -15.33 -27.40 -10.82
C SER A 189 -16.49 -26.79 -10.03
N THR A 190 -17.67 -27.40 -10.10
CA THR A 190 -18.85 -26.96 -9.36
C THR A 190 -18.64 -27.08 -7.85
N GLU A 191 -18.08 -28.20 -7.39
CA GLU A 191 -17.74 -28.41 -5.98
C GLU A 191 -16.69 -27.40 -5.48
N VAL A 192 -15.61 -27.22 -6.24
CA VAL A 192 -14.55 -26.25 -5.91
C VAL A 192 -15.11 -24.83 -5.88
N THR A 193 -15.98 -24.45 -6.82
CA THR A 193 -16.63 -23.13 -6.84
C THR A 193 -17.49 -22.91 -5.60
N LYS A 194 -18.27 -23.91 -5.20
CA LYS A 194 -19.07 -23.86 -3.96
C LYS A 194 -18.18 -23.73 -2.72
N ALA A 195 -17.08 -24.49 -2.67
CA ALA A 195 -16.10 -24.41 -1.59
C ALA A 195 -15.41 -23.03 -1.53
N MET A 196 -15.05 -22.46 -2.69
CA MET A 196 -14.50 -21.11 -2.80
C MET A 196 -15.48 -20.05 -2.32
N LYS A 197 -16.77 -20.15 -2.68
CA LYS A 197 -17.80 -19.23 -2.17
C LYS A 197 -17.93 -19.32 -0.64
N LYS A 198 -17.95 -20.53 -0.08
CA LYS A 198 -17.96 -20.75 1.37
C LYS A 198 -16.70 -20.20 2.06
N ALA A 199 -15.53 -20.41 1.46
CA ALA A 199 -14.26 -19.89 1.97
C ALA A 199 -14.27 -18.36 1.96
N LYS A 200 -14.66 -17.73 0.83
CA LYS A 200 -14.79 -16.28 0.68
C LYS A 200 -15.68 -15.67 1.75
N ASN A 201 -16.82 -16.30 2.03
CA ASN A 201 -17.73 -15.84 3.07
C ASN A 201 -17.12 -15.93 4.49
N ARG A 202 -16.34 -16.98 4.78
CA ARG A 202 -15.65 -17.14 6.08
C ARG A 202 -14.58 -16.08 6.31
N VAL A 203 -13.93 -15.61 5.26
CA VAL A 203 -12.84 -14.63 5.35
C VAL A 203 -13.27 -13.23 4.91
N LYS A 204 -14.57 -12.95 4.78
CA LYS A 204 -15.09 -11.69 4.22
C LYS A 204 -14.48 -10.43 4.86
N ASP A 205 -14.23 -10.46 6.16
CA ASP A 205 -13.69 -9.34 6.95
C ASP A 205 -12.17 -9.18 6.81
N GLN A 206 -11.53 -10.10 6.09
CA GLN A 206 -10.10 -10.11 5.76
C GLN A 206 -9.86 -9.87 4.27
N LEU A 207 -10.91 -9.53 3.50
CA LEU A 207 -10.80 -9.24 2.07
C LEU A 207 -10.75 -7.73 1.84
N LEU A 208 -9.94 -7.31 0.88
CA LEU A 208 -9.94 -5.94 0.38
C LEU A 208 -11.26 -5.63 -0.34
N PRO A 209 -11.83 -4.43 -0.15
CA PRO A 209 -13.10 -4.04 -0.75
C PRO A 209 -13.03 -4.04 -2.28
N THR A 210 -14.16 -4.24 -2.95
CA THR A 210 -14.21 -4.26 -4.42
C THR A 210 -13.92 -2.92 -5.07
N GLN A 211 -14.28 -1.84 -4.37
CA GLN A 211 -14.01 -0.47 -4.82
C GLN A 211 -12.74 0.05 -4.17
N SER A 212 -11.90 0.73 -4.96
CA SER A 212 -10.77 1.49 -4.45
C SER A 212 -11.31 2.75 -3.77
N PRO A 213 -11.18 2.94 -2.45
CA PRO A 213 -11.37 4.26 -1.89
C PRO A 213 -10.22 5.17 -2.38
N ASN A 214 -10.39 6.49 -2.32
CA ASN A 214 -9.34 7.44 -2.68
C ASN A 214 -8.75 8.10 -1.42
N GLY A 215 -7.43 8.25 -1.37
CA GLY A 215 -6.68 8.71 -0.20
C GLY A 215 -6.30 7.58 0.76
N ILE A 216 -6.05 7.94 2.02
CA ILE A 216 -5.59 7.01 3.05
C ILE A 216 -6.78 6.36 3.76
N HIS A 217 -6.88 5.02 3.71
CA HIS A 217 -7.97 4.27 4.34
C HIS A 217 -7.48 2.98 4.98
N ASN A 218 -8.05 2.62 6.14
CA ASN A 218 -7.96 1.26 6.65
C ASN A 218 -8.88 0.38 5.79
N LEU A 219 -8.29 -0.52 5.01
CA LEU A 219 -9.07 -1.43 4.16
C LEU A 219 -9.42 -2.75 4.85
N ILE A 220 -8.58 -3.15 5.80
CA ILE A 220 -8.80 -4.31 6.66
C ILE A 220 -8.46 -3.89 8.07
N GLU A 221 -9.35 -4.22 9.00
CA GLU A 221 -9.14 -3.96 10.42
C GLU A 221 -9.60 -5.18 11.21
N THR A 222 -8.63 -5.88 11.78
CA THR A 222 -8.85 -7.05 12.64
C THR A 222 -8.08 -6.85 13.94
N LYS A 223 -8.35 -7.68 14.95
CA LYS A 223 -7.61 -7.66 16.21
C LYS A 223 -6.10 -7.94 16.06
N ASP A 224 -5.70 -8.60 14.96
CA ASP A 224 -4.32 -9.06 14.75
C ASP A 224 -3.55 -8.16 13.77
N VAL A 225 -4.26 -7.48 12.88
CA VAL A 225 -3.67 -6.67 11.82
C VAL A 225 -4.63 -5.63 11.28
N THR A 226 -4.09 -4.45 10.97
CA THR A 226 -4.74 -3.47 10.09
C THR A 226 -3.93 -3.34 8.80
N ILE A 227 -4.60 -3.40 7.65
CA ILE A 227 -4.00 -3.02 6.37
C ILE A 227 -4.56 -1.66 5.98
N ARG A 228 -3.69 -0.66 5.96
CA ARG A 228 -4.00 0.69 5.53
C ARG A 228 -3.34 0.95 4.19
N THR A 229 -4.05 1.56 3.25
CA THR A 229 -3.49 1.93 1.95
C THR A 229 -3.65 3.41 1.71
N ASN A 230 -2.77 3.97 0.89
CA ASN A 230 -3.03 5.22 0.20
C ASN A 230 -3.24 4.92 -1.29
N THR A 231 -4.39 5.33 -1.81
CA THR A 231 -4.80 5.08 -3.18
C THR A 231 -5.14 6.39 -3.89
N ASP A 232 -4.59 6.60 -5.08
CA ASP A 232 -4.84 7.75 -5.94
C ASP A 232 -5.35 7.25 -7.28
N GLN A 233 -6.64 7.47 -7.59
CA GLN A 233 -7.24 7.09 -8.88
C GLN A 233 -6.90 5.63 -9.31
N ASN A 234 -7.25 4.64 -8.47
CA ASN A 234 -6.96 3.21 -8.69
C ASN A 234 -5.46 2.83 -8.62
N GLN A 235 -4.55 3.76 -8.30
CA GLN A 235 -3.15 3.46 -8.07
C GLN A 235 -2.87 3.37 -6.58
N VAL A 236 -2.25 2.28 -6.13
CA VAL A 236 -1.78 2.16 -4.75
C VAL A 236 -0.42 2.83 -4.66
N VAL A 237 -0.34 3.97 -3.98
CA VAL A 237 0.90 4.74 -3.82
C VAL A 237 1.63 4.41 -2.50
N GLY A 238 0.96 3.72 -1.58
CA GLY A 238 1.59 3.20 -0.38
C GLY A 238 0.71 2.21 0.37
N ILE A 239 1.34 1.28 1.08
CA ILE A 239 0.67 0.32 1.98
C ILE A 239 1.32 0.42 3.35
N ALA A 240 0.53 0.39 4.42
CA ALA A 240 0.99 0.23 5.78
C ALA A 240 0.33 -1.00 6.40
N LEU A 241 1.17 -1.95 6.81
CA LEU A 241 0.79 -3.07 7.66
C LEU A 241 0.98 -2.66 9.11
N MET A 242 -0.10 -2.70 9.90
CA MET A 242 -0.08 -2.33 11.30
C MET A 242 -0.35 -3.57 12.14
N VAL A 243 0.59 -3.93 13.00
CA VAL A 243 0.50 -5.12 13.86
C VAL A 243 0.45 -4.66 15.32
N PRO A 244 -0.67 -4.86 16.03
CA PRO A 244 -0.75 -4.56 17.45
C PRO A 244 0.22 -5.44 18.25
N VAL A 245 0.89 -4.84 19.25
CA VAL A 245 1.79 -5.59 20.15
C VAL A 245 1.04 -6.67 20.92
N SER A 246 -0.25 -6.46 21.20
CA SER A 246 -1.12 -7.45 21.83
C SER A 246 -1.31 -8.72 21.00
N ALA A 247 -1.20 -8.64 19.68
CA ALA A 247 -1.34 -9.75 18.75
C ALA A 247 -0.04 -10.55 18.55
N MET A 248 1.11 -10.02 19.00
CA MET A 248 2.39 -10.73 18.90
C MET A 248 2.50 -11.82 19.96
N LYS A 249 2.97 -13.01 19.54
CA LYS A 249 3.12 -14.19 20.43
C LYS A 249 4.04 -13.92 21.62
N ASN A 250 5.19 -13.26 21.38
CA ASN A 250 6.13 -12.90 22.43
C ASN A 250 6.05 -11.40 22.74
N LYS A 251 5.15 -11.07 23.68
CA LYS A 251 4.86 -9.69 24.06
C LYS A 251 6.04 -8.98 24.75
N THR A 252 6.87 -9.73 25.48
CA THR A 252 7.99 -9.16 26.24
C THR A 252 9.11 -8.71 25.30
N ASP A 253 9.50 -9.57 24.36
CA ASP A 253 10.55 -9.22 23.39
C ASP A 253 10.07 -8.15 22.42
N ALA A 254 8.80 -8.20 22.02
CA ALA A 254 8.19 -7.13 21.25
C ALA A 254 8.24 -5.78 21.98
N LYS A 255 7.87 -5.72 23.26
CA LYS A 255 7.96 -4.50 24.08
C LYS A 255 9.40 -4.00 24.22
N LYS A 256 10.37 -4.91 24.40
CA LYS A 256 11.79 -4.58 24.49
C LYS A 256 12.31 -3.98 23.19
N LEU A 257 12.04 -4.63 22.07
CA LEU A 257 12.35 -4.15 20.72
C LEU A 257 11.78 -2.74 20.49
N MET A 258 10.51 -2.51 20.82
CA MET A 258 9.86 -1.19 20.68
C MET A 258 10.49 -0.13 21.60
N LYS A 259 10.89 -0.49 22.82
CA LYS A 259 11.57 0.43 23.75
C LYS A 259 12.94 0.85 23.23
N ASP A 260 13.70 -0.07 22.67
CA ASP A 260 15.02 0.19 22.11
C ASP A 260 14.93 1.03 20.83
N PHE A 261 13.98 0.70 19.95
CA PHE A 261 13.65 1.54 18.80
C PHE A 261 13.26 2.97 19.22
N LYS A 262 12.38 3.14 20.24
CA LYS A 262 11.97 4.46 20.78
C LYS A 262 13.13 5.32 21.26
N LYS A 263 14.15 4.71 21.88
CA LYS A 263 15.36 5.44 22.28
C LYS A 263 16.14 5.93 21.06
N GLN A 264 16.20 5.13 20.00
CA GLN A 264 16.96 5.45 18.79
C GLN A 264 16.33 6.55 17.93
N THR A 265 15.02 6.80 17.98
CA THR A 265 14.41 7.90 17.19
C THR A 265 14.31 9.22 17.93
N LYS A 266 14.30 9.23 19.27
CA LYS A 266 14.35 10.48 20.06
C LYS A 266 15.60 11.32 19.77
N SER A 267 16.64 10.74 19.17
CA SER A 267 17.85 11.45 18.72
C SER A 267 17.78 11.96 17.27
N SER A 268 16.71 11.67 16.50
CA SER A 268 16.56 12.09 15.10
C SER A 268 15.81 13.43 14.99
N LYS A 269 16.50 14.49 14.52
CA LYS A 269 15.91 15.80 14.18
C LYS A 269 15.16 15.84 12.83
N THR A 270 14.83 14.68 12.24
CA THR A 270 14.29 14.61 10.87
C THR A 270 12.75 14.75 10.85
N SER A 271 12.19 15.22 9.74
CA SER A 271 10.74 15.25 9.49
C SER A 271 10.16 13.87 9.18
N LYS A 272 11.01 12.84 9.00
CA LYS A 272 10.63 11.47 8.65
C LYS A 272 9.99 10.75 9.83
N THR A 273 8.99 9.94 9.54
CA THR A 273 8.25 9.14 10.53
C THR A 273 8.70 7.69 10.56
N THR A 274 9.65 7.34 9.67
CA THR A 274 10.13 5.97 9.49
C THR A 274 11.67 5.90 9.53
N ASN A 275 12.20 4.69 9.71
CA ASN A 275 13.65 4.43 9.65
C ASN A 275 14.19 4.42 8.19
N LYS A 276 15.51 4.22 8.05
CA LYS A 276 16.14 3.99 6.74
C LYS A 276 15.47 2.80 6.05
N ALA A 277 15.11 2.99 4.77
CA ALA A 277 14.45 1.95 3.98
C ALA A 277 15.35 0.73 3.76
N LEU A 278 14.78 -0.45 3.94
CA LEU A 278 15.27 -1.69 3.37
C LEU A 278 14.75 -1.78 1.93
N ARG A 279 15.62 -2.06 0.98
CA ARG A 279 15.29 -1.98 -0.46
C ARG A 279 15.34 -3.34 -1.11
N SER A 280 14.35 -3.62 -1.94
CA SER A 280 14.34 -4.79 -2.82
C SER A 280 13.51 -4.52 -4.07
N ASN A 281 14.07 -4.74 -5.25
CA ASN A 281 13.37 -4.61 -6.55
C ASN A 281 12.61 -3.28 -6.73
N GLY A 282 13.22 -2.17 -6.31
CA GLY A 282 12.61 -0.83 -6.39
C GLY A 282 11.41 -0.62 -5.48
N VAL A 283 11.28 -1.45 -4.43
CA VAL A 283 10.31 -1.29 -3.34
C VAL A 283 11.07 -0.97 -2.06
N ASP A 284 10.62 0.09 -1.39
CA ASP A 284 11.14 0.52 -0.10
C ASP A 284 10.26 -0.04 1.02
N PHE A 285 10.89 -0.75 1.96
CA PHE A 285 10.28 -1.20 3.21
C PHE A 285 10.80 -0.34 4.35
N ARG A 286 9.91 0.34 5.04
CA ARG A 286 10.25 1.15 6.21
C ARG A 286 9.45 0.70 7.42
N ILE A 287 10.06 0.81 8.58
CA ILE A 287 9.49 0.44 9.87
C ILE A 287 9.23 1.73 10.65
N GLY A 288 7.98 1.91 11.05
CA GLY A 288 7.57 2.86 12.08
C GLY A 288 7.06 2.09 13.29
N TYR A 289 6.92 2.78 14.42
CA TYR A 289 6.40 2.14 15.64
C TYR A 289 5.74 3.17 16.55
N SER A 290 4.82 2.68 17.38
CA SER A 290 4.26 3.37 18.53
C SER A 290 4.46 2.52 19.78
N THR A 291 3.91 2.96 20.91
CA THR A 291 3.92 2.16 22.14
C THR A 291 3.06 0.89 22.03
N THR A 292 2.16 0.82 21.05
CA THR A 292 1.15 -0.25 20.93
C THR A 292 1.15 -0.96 19.59
N THR A 293 1.80 -0.39 18.57
CA THR A 293 1.66 -0.85 17.19
C THR A 293 3.00 -0.78 16.45
N LEU A 294 3.34 -1.86 15.76
CA LEU A 294 4.41 -1.88 14.76
C LEU A 294 3.81 -1.49 13.40
N TYR A 295 4.47 -0.60 12.68
CA TYR A 295 4.09 -0.18 11.34
C TYR A 295 5.14 -0.64 10.34
N ILE A 296 4.72 -1.28 9.26
CA ILE A 296 5.57 -1.59 8.12
C ILE A 296 4.99 -0.88 6.92
N TYR A 297 5.71 0.12 6.44
CA TYR A 297 5.37 0.89 5.25
C TYR A 297 6.04 0.28 4.03
N ILE A 298 5.28 0.16 2.96
CA ILE A 298 5.71 -0.35 1.67
C ILE A 298 5.39 0.74 0.65
N THR A 299 6.41 1.26 -0.03
CA THR A 299 6.27 2.29 -1.06
C THR A 299 7.15 1.97 -2.26
N LYS A 300 6.88 2.58 -3.41
CA LYS A 300 7.83 2.58 -4.51
C LYS A 300 8.98 3.56 -4.18
N GLN A 301 10.16 3.28 -4.73
CA GLN A 301 11.31 4.20 -4.69
C GLN A 301 11.00 5.50 -5.42
#